data_AF-A0AAW1L8V9-F1
#
_entry.id   AF-A0AAW1L8V9-F1
#
_cell.length_a   1.000
_cell.length_b   1.000
_cell.length_c   1.000
_cell.angle_alpha   90.00
_cell.angle_beta   90.00
_cell.angle_gamma   90.00
#
_symmetry.space_group_name_H-M   'P 1'
#
loop_
_entity.id
_entity.type
_entity.pdbx_description
1 polymer ?
#
loop_
_entity_poly.entity_id
_entity_poly.type
_entity_poly.pdbx_seq_one_letter_code
_entity_poly.pdbx_strand_id
1 'polypeptide(L)'
;MKQSLTKFLKYVNDENASGDVSQLKLKVRLEKIEEIWDKFEIVQTEIENSNSSEVDSHAEYREEFEENYYKAVGKARQIIDNSERNAEQLTN
;
A
#
# COMPACT_ATOMS: atom_id res chain seq x y z
N MET A 1 -8.29 8.47 0.17
CA MET A 1 -7.20 7.57 0.62
C MET A 1 -7.63 6.11 0.56
N LYS A 2 -8.65 5.70 1.33
CA LYS A 2 -9.20 4.31 1.34
C LYS A 2 -9.44 3.70 -0.04
N GLN A 3 -10.16 4.39 -0.94
CA GLN A 3 -10.43 3.85 -2.29
C GLN A 3 -9.15 3.54 -3.10
N SER A 4 -8.13 4.40 -3.02
CA SER A 4 -6.86 4.19 -3.73
C SER A 4 -6.13 2.98 -3.16
N LEU A 5 -6.11 2.86 -1.83
CA LEU A 5 -5.53 1.70 -1.14
C LEU A 5 -6.26 0.40 -1.52
N THR A 6 -7.60 0.39 -1.51
CA THR A 6 -8.39 -0.78 -1.94
C THR A 6 -8.09 -1.19 -3.38
N LYS A 7 -7.97 -0.22 -4.30
CA LYS A 7 -7.62 -0.49 -5.71
C LYS A 7 -6.22 -1.08 -5.83
N PHE A 8 -5.27 -0.59 -5.03
CA PHE A 8 -3.91 -1.12 -5.02
C PHE A 8 -3.83 -2.51 -4.40
N LEU A 9 -4.50 -2.73 -3.26
CA LEU A 9 -4.59 -4.05 -2.64
C LEU A 9 -5.18 -5.08 -3.59
N LYS A 10 -6.23 -4.71 -4.34
CA LYS A 10 -6.79 -5.57 -5.40
C LYS A 10 -5.76 -5.87 -6.49
N TYR A 11 -4.99 -4.86 -6.91
CA TYR A 11 -3.98 -5.00 -7.95
C TYR A 11 -2.85 -5.95 -7.55
N VAL A 12 -2.31 -5.81 -6.33
CA VAL A 12 -1.23 -6.70 -5.84
C VAL A 12 -1.73 -8.11 -5.53
N ASN A 13 -3.04 -8.28 -5.37
CA ASN A 13 -3.68 -9.59 -5.23
C ASN A 13 -4.04 -10.26 -6.56
N ASP A 14 -3.90 -9.57 -7.69
CA ASP A 14 -4.12 -10.13 -9.02
C ASP A 14 -2.90 -10.98 -9.43
N GLU A 15 -3.14 -12.23 -9.83
CA GLU A 15 -2.10 -13.19 -10.23
C GLU A 15 -1.30 -12.71 -11.47
N ASN A 16 -1.84 -11.76 -12.23
CA ASN A 16 -1.20 -11.18 -13.41
C ASN A 16 -0.20 -10.05 -13.11
N ALA A 17 0.06 -9.76 -11.82
CA ALA A 17 0.99 -8.69 -11.42
C ALA A 17 2.48 -9.01 -11.65
N SER A 18 2.82 -10.20 -12.17
CA SER A 18 4.18 -10.76 -12.14
C SER A 18 5.04 -10.56 -13.40
N GLY A 19 4.48 -10.18 -14.56
CA GLY A 19 5.28 -9.93 -15.78
C GLY A 19 6.05 -8.59 -15.77
N ASP A 20 7.08 -8.42 -16.60
CA ASP A 20 7.98 -7.23 -16.60
C ASP A 20 7.24 -5.88 -16.73
N VAL A 21 6.26 -5.79 -17.65
CA VAL A 21 5.41 -4.59 -17.79
C VAL A 21 4.54 -4.37 -16.54
N SER A 22 4.15 -5.45 -15.86
CA SER A 22 3.46 -5.38 -14.58
C SER A 22 4.39 -4.94 -13.44
N GLN A 23 5.68 -5.32 -13.45
CA GLN A 23 6.67 -4.91 -12.46
C GLN A 23 6.93 -3.39 -12.48
N LEU A 24 7.14 -2.80 -13.66
CA LEU A 24 7.32 -1.35 -13.77
C LEU A 24 6.07 -0.60 -13.31
N LYS A 25 4.88 -1.08 -13.69
CA LYS A 25 3.60 -0.50 -13.23
C LYS A 25 3.41 -0.66 -11.73
N LEU A 26 3.86 -1.77 -11.15
CA LEU A 26 3.80 -2.03 -9.72
C LEU A 26 4.68 -1.04 -8.95
N LYS A 27 5.92 -0.79 -9.41
CA LYS A 27 6.84 0.19 -8.79
C LYS A 27 6.21 1.60 -8.76
N VAL A 28 5.68 2.07 -9.89
CA VAL A 28 4.99 3.38 -9.95
C VAL A 28 3.76 3.44 -9.04
N ARG A 29 2.99 2.37 -8.96
CA ARG A 29 1.82 2.31 -8.07
C ARG A 29 2.21 2.28 -6.60
N LEU A 30 3.32 1.61 -6.26
CA LEU A 30 3.86 1.56 -4.91
C LEU A 30 4.26 2.95 -4.44
N GLU A 31 5.02 3.71 -5.24
CA GLU A 31 5.40 5.10 -4.94
C GLU A 31 4.16 5.96 -4.62
N LYS A 32 3.10 5.82 -5.42
CA LYS A 32 1.85 6.55 -5.21
C LYS A 32 1.07 6.14 -3.97
N ILE A 33 1.25 4.91 -3.49
CA ILE A 33 0.60 4.44 -2.27
C ILE A 33 1.39 4.89 -1.04
N GLU A 34 2.72 4.92 -1.12
CA GLU A 34 3.56 5.48 -0.07
C GLU A 34 3.25 6.97 0.15
N GLU A 35 3.03 7.76 -0.90
CA GLU A 35 2.55 9.15 -0.77
C GLU A 35 1.17 9.28 -0.07
N ILE A 36 0.35 8.22 -0.11
CA ILE A 36 -0.96 8.23 0.55
C ILE A 36 -0.82 7.99 2.06
N TRP A 37 0.19 7.24 2.49
CA TRP A 37 0.49 7.03 3.90
C TRP A 37 0.76 8.36 4.61
N ASP A 38 1.65 9.18 4.05
CA ASP A 38 2.02 10.46 4.66
C ASP A 38 0.80 11.38 4.79
N LYS A 39 -0.06 11.42 3.76
CA LYS A 39 -1.31 12.21 3.79
C LYS A 39 -2.30 11.68 4.82
N PHE A 40 -2.37 10.36 4.98
CA PHE A 40 -3.23 9.73 5.96
C PHE A 40 -2.77 10.08 7.38
N GLU A 41 -1.48 9.96 7.67
CA GLU A 41 -0.91 10.30 8.98
C GLU A 41 -1.17 11.76 9.37
N ILE A 42 -1.00 12.70 8.42
CA ILE A 42 -1.32 14.11 8.65
C ILE A 42 -2.79 14.28 9.03
N VAL A 43 -3.71 13.72 8.23
CA VAL A 43 -5.17 13.86 8.47
C VAL A 43 -5.59 13.17 9.77
N GLN A 44 -5.08 11.98 10.08
CA GLN A 44 -5.39 11.29 11.34
C GLN A 44 -4.89 12.09 12.54
N THR A 45 -3.68 12.62 12.47
CA THR A 45 -3.11 13.47 13.53
C THR A 45 -3.97 14.72 13.77
N GLU A 46 -4.46 15.37 12.71
CA GLU A 46 -5.35 16.54 12.82
C GLU A 46 -6.70 16.19 13.48
N ILE A 47 -7.25 15.03 13.14
CA ILE A 47 -8.49 14.51 13.73
C ILE A 47 -8.29 14.20 15.22
N GLU A 48 -7.22 13.49 15.58
CA GLU A 48 -6.90 13.10 16.96
C GLU A 48 -6.65 14.33 17.86
N ASN A 49 -6.10 15.40 17.30
CA ASN A 49 -5.88 16.66 18.02
C ASN A 49 -7.14 17.55 18.09
N SER A 50 -8.12 17.30 17.24
CA SER A 50 -9.42 17.97 17.34
C SER A 50 -10.19 17.27 18.45
N ASN A 51 -10.50 17.94 19.56
CA ASN A 51 -11.28 17.43 20.72
C ASN A 51 -12.72 17.02 20.33
N SER A 52 -12.83 16.04 19.44
CA SER A 52 -14.03 15.48 18.83
C SER A 52 -14.55 14.36 19.71
N SER A 53 -15.87 14.22 19.85
CA SER A 53 -16.49 13.08 20.52
C SER A 53 -16.43 11.78 19.69
N GLU A 54 -15.85 11.81 18.49
CA GLU A 54 -15.76 10.70 17.53
C GLU A 54 -14.40 9.97 17.59
N VAL A 55 -13.62 10.11 18.66
CA VAL A 55 -12.27 9.49 18.77
C VAL A 55 -12.29 7.98 18.50
N ASP A 56 -13.28 7.26 19.05
CA ASP A 56 -13.35 5.80 18.92
C ASP A 56 -13.59 5.34 17.46
N SER A 57 -14.44 6.04 16.70
CA SER A 57 -14.69 5.69 15.29
C SER A 57 -13.51 6.01 14.38
N HIS A 58 -12.72 7.03 14.74
CA HIS A 58 -11.48 7.34 14.06
C HIS A 58 -10.35 6.34 14.37
N ALA A 59 -10.29 5.84 15.61
CA ALA A 59 -9.34 4.78 15.98
C ALA A 59 -9.58 3.50 15.19
N GLU A 60 -10.85 3.05 15.07
CA GLU A 60 -11.20 1.88 14.25
C GLU A 60 -10.88 2.10 12.75
N TYR A 61 -11.17 3.29 12.22
CA TYR A 61 -10.80 3.65 10.86
C TYR A 61 -9.29 3.62 10.64
N ARG A 62 -8.52 4.10 11.62
CA ARG A 62 -7.06 4.14 11.55
C ARG A 62 -6.52 2.72 11.45
N GLU A 63 -6.91 1.84 12.36
CA GLU A 63 -6.48 0.45 12.38
C GLU A 63 -6.82 -0.28 11.07
N GLU A 64 -8.06 -0.14 10.57
CA GLU A 64 -8.46 -0.77 9.30
C GLU A 64 -7.62 -0.26 8.11
N PHE A 65 -7.31 1.04 8.09
CA PHE A 65 -6.51 1.63 7.03
C PHE A 65 -5.07 1.14 7.07
N GLU A 66 -4.43 1.15 8.25
CA GLU A 66 -3.05 0.73 8.45
C GLU A 66 -2.84 -0.73 8.06
N GLU A 67 -3.73 -1.61 8.53
CA GLU A 67 -3.65 -3.04 8.22
C GLU A 67 -3.74 -3.31 6.72
N ASN A 68 -4.65 -2.61 6.02
CA ASN A 68 -4.78 -2.72 4.57
C ASN A 68 -3.55 -2.16 3.84
N TYR A 69 -2.96 -1.09 4.37
CA TYR A 69 -1.76 -0.47 3.82
C TYR A 69 -0.57 -1.41 3.90
N TYR A 70 -0.30 -1.96 5.09
CA TYR A 70 0.81 -2.88 5.30
C TYR A 70 0.67 -4.15 4.46
N LYS A 71 -0.54 -4.72 4.36
CA LYS A 71 -0.81 -5.85 3.45
C LYS A 71 -0.46 -5.53 2.01
N ALA A 72 -0.91 -4.38 1.52
CA ALA A 72 -0.73 -4.03 0.11
C ALA A 72 0.74 -3.74 -0.22
N VAL A 73 1.42 -2.93 0.60
CA VAL A 73 2.83 -2.56 0.41
C VAL A 73 3.75 -3.76 0.62
N GLY A 74 3.51 -4.57 1.65
CA GLY A 74 4.28 -5.80 1.90
C GLY A 74 4.22 -6.75 0.72
N LYS A 75 3.02 -7.00 0.17
CA LYS A 75 2.85 -7.85 -1.00
C LYS A 75 3.51 -7.27 -2.26
N ALA A 76 3.39 -5.96 -2.48
CA ALA A 76 4.06 -5.29 -3.60
C ALA A 76 5.58 -5.47 -3.56
N ARG A 77 6.19 -5.22 -2.39
CA ARG A 77 7.63 -5.37 -2.17
C ARG A 77 8.09 -6.82 -2.35
N GLN A 78 7.31 -7.78 -1.87
CA GLN A 78 7.58 -9.21 -2.08
C GLN A 78 7.55 -9.59 -3.57
N ILE A 79 6.59 -9.08 -4.34
CA ILE A 79 6.51 -9.34 -5.79
C ILE A 79 7.74 -8.77 -6.52
N ILE A 80 8.18 -7.57 -6.13
CA ILE A 80 9.36 -6.92 -6.72
C ILE A 80 10.64 -7.71 -6.38
N ASP A 81 10.87 -8.04 -5.11
CA ASP A 81 12.05 -8.78 -4.65
C ASP A 81 12.13 -10.17 -5.31
N ASN A 82 11.01 -10.90 -5.40
CA ASN A 82 10.97 -12.18 -6.10
C ASN A 82 11.29 -12.04 -7.61
N SER A 83 10.82 -10.97 -8.26
CA SER A 83 11.12 -10.73 -9.67
C SER A 83 12.59 -10.43 -9.90
N GLU A 84 13.21 -9.62 -9.04
CA GLU A 84 14.62 -9.24 -9.13
C GLU A 84 15.52 -10.46 -8.91
N ARG A 85 15.24 -11.28 -7.90
CA ARG A 85 15.98 -12.54 -7.66
C ARG A 85 15.89 -13.53 -8.83
N ASN A 86 14.72 -13.64 -9.47
CA ASN A 86 14.55 -14.52 -10.63
C ASN A 86 15.35 -14.03 -11.84
N ALA A 87 15.45 -12.71 -12.04
CA ALA A 87 16.23 -12.13 -13.13
C ALA A 87 17.74 -12.39 -12.95
N GLU A 88 18.25 -12.31 -11.71
CA GLU A 88 19.65 -12.59 -11.37
C GLU A 88 20.03 -14.07 -11.58
N GLN A 89 19.09 -15.01 -11.36
CA GLN A 89 19.33 -16.43 -11.60
C GLN A 89 19.38 -16.81 -13.08
N LEU A 90 18.75 -16.03 -13.97
CA LEU A 90 18.76 -16.26 -15.42
C LEU A 90 20.02 -15.70 -16.13
N THR A 91 20.82 -14.89 -15.42
CA THR A 91 22.01 -14.21 -15.96
C THR A 91 23.34 -14.83 -15.49
N ASN A 92 23.29 -15.88 -14.65
CA ASN A 92 24.43 -16.67 -14.18
C ASN A 92 24.40 -18.09 -14.75
#